data_AF-A0A8J5NVV8-F1
#
_entry.id   AF-A0A8J5NVV8-F1
#
_cell.length_a   1.000
_cell.length_b   1.000
_cell.length_c   1.000
_cell.angle_alpha   90.00
_cell.angle_beta   90.00
_cell.angle_gamma   90.00
#
_symmetry.space_group_name_H-M   'P 1'
#
loop_
_entity.id
_entity.type
_entity.pdbx_description
1 polymer ?
#
loop_
_entity_poly.entity_id
_entity_poly.type
_entity_poly.pdbx_seq_one_letter_code
_entity_poly.pdbx_strand_id
1 'polypeptide(L)'
;MTSPLPPLRRIVTGHNDAGQAIIKYDDKFTAQIVPHGAALKSLWVTDSSPADLSTPGDNAEAEVGIINNGSIFRIVDFPPRSSGHIHRTISIDYVIVQKGTVVLVLDDGSKTSVGEGDVVVQQGTMHGWDNLTDEWVR
;
A
#
# COMPACT_ATOMS: atom_id res chain seq x y z
N MET A 1 -11.52 -10.29 -9.56
CA MET A 1 -11.61 -11.05 -8.30
C MET A 1 -11.03 -10.19 -7.19
N THR A 2 -11.46 -10.34 -5.94
CA THR A 2 -10.97 -9.54 -4.81
C THR A 2 -10.13 -10.38 -3.86
N SER A 3 -9.32 -9.71 -3.04
CA SER A 3 -8.66 -10.35 -1.89
C SER A 3 -9.68 -11.02 -0.96
N PRO A 4 -9.33 -12.18 -0.35
CA PRO A 4 -10.15 -12.81 0.67
C PRO A 4 -9.95 -12.21 2.07
N LEU A 5 -8.97 -11.33 2.26
CA LEU A 5 -8.75 -10.66 3.54
C LEU A 5 -9.87 -9.67 3.85
N PRO A 6 -10.16 -9.40 5.14
CA PRO A 6 -11.22 -8.48 5.53
C PRO A 6 -11.06 -7.10 4.87
N PRO A 7 -12.18 -6.41 4.54
CA PRO A 7 -12.13 -5.05 4.03
C PRO A 7 -11.44 -4.10 5.02
N LEU A 8 -10.63 -3.17 4.50
CA LEU A 8 -9.99 -2.13 5.30
C LEU A 8 -10.92 -0.92 5.41
N ARG A 9 -11.12 -0.40 6.62
CA ARG A 9 -11.84 0.85 6.86
C ARG A 9 -10.89 2.04 6.68
N ARG A 10 -11.26 3.00 5.85
CA ARG A 10 -10.52 4.26 5.64
C ARG A 10 -11.39 5.43 6.09
N ILE A 11 -10.84 6.26 6.97
CA ILE A 11 -11.47 7.51 7.40
C ILE A 11 -10.61 8.66 6.89
N VAL A 12 -11.22 9.60 6.16
CA VAL A 12 -10.54 10.76 5.60
C VAL A 12 -11.14 12.02 6.20
N THR A 13 -10.30 12.92 6.69
CA THR A 13 -10.71 14.22 7.24
C THR A 13 -10.60 15.33 6.20
N GLY A 14 -11.32 16.41 6.40
CA GLY A 14 -11.22 17.63 5.59
C GLY A 14 -11.76 18.85 6.34
N HIS A 15 -12.06 19.93 5.61
CA HIS A 15 -12.73 21.11 6.15
C HIS A 15 -14.03 21.38 5.38
N ASN A 16 -15.06 21.88 6.07
CA ASN A 16 -16.27 22.41 5.42
C ASN A 16 -16.07 23.87 4.95
N ASP A 17 -17.09 24.47 4.34
CA ASP A 17 -17.04 25.86 3.83
C ASP A 17 -16.80 26.92 4.93
N ALA A 18 -17.06 26.58 6.20
CA ALA A 18 -16.78 27.44 7.35
C ALA A 18 -15.36 27.23 7.92
N GLY A 19 -14.54 26.38 7.30
CA GLY A 19 -13.18 26.06 7.76
C GLY A 19 -13.13 25.15 8.99
N GLN A 20 -14.21 24.45 9.33
CA GLN A 20 -14.25 23.50 10.46
C GLN A 20 -13.83 22.10 10.01
N ALA A 21 -13.06 21.41 10.84
CA ALA A 21 -12.65 20.02 10.58
C ALA A 21 -13.84 19.05 10.58
N ILE A 22 -13.90 18.17 9.58
CA ILE A 22 -14.97 17.19 9.38
C ILE A 22 -14.43 15.83 8.91
N ILE A 23 -15.26 14.79 9.00
CA ILE A 23 -15.04 13.53 8.25
C ILE A 23 -15.58 13.73 6.83
N LYS A 24 -14.70 13.60 5.83
CA LYS A 24 -15.03 13.70 4.41
C LYS A 24 -15.48 12.34 3.86
N TYR A 25 -14.79 11.27 4.27
CA TYR A 25 -15.07 9.90 3.84
C TYR A 25 -14.91 8.90 5.00
N ASP A 26 -15.78 7.89 5.06
CA ASP A 26 -15.71 6.75 5.99
C ASP A 26 -16.15 5.49 5.24
N ASP A 27 -15.18 4.84 4.60
CA ASP A 27 -15.42 3.79 3.61
C ASP A 27 -14.77 2.48 4.03
N LYS A 28 -15.21 1.39 3.39
CA LYS A 28 -14.54 0.09 3.44
C LYS A 28 -14.11 -0.33 2.04
N PHE A 29 -12.85 -0.72 1.91
CA PHE A 29 -12.29 -1.19 0.65
C PHE A 29 -11.80 -2.63 0.72
N THR A 30 -12.01 -3.36 -0.37
CA THR A 30 -11.36 -4.65 -0.61
C THR A 30 -10.39 -4.51 -1.77
N ALA A 31 -9.17 -4.98 -1.58
CA ALA A 31 -8.15 -4.99 -2.61
C ALA A 31 -8.59 -5.84 -3.82
N GLN A 32 -8.30 -5.37 -5.03
CA GLN A 32 -8.64 -6.04 -6.28
C GLN A 32 -7.44 -6.83 -6.78
N ILE A 33 -7.63 -8.11 -7.11
CA ILE A 33 -6.60 -8.96 -7.69
C ILE A 33 -6.26 -8.42 -9.08
N VAL A 34 -4.99 -8.07 -9.28
CA VAL A 34 -4.46 -7.61 -10.57
C VAL A 34 -3.87 -8.80 -11.35
N PRO A 35 -3.56 -8.67 -12.66
CA PRO A 35 -3.09 -9.79 -13.48
C PRO A 35 -1.88 -10.58 -12.95
N HIS A 36 -1.08 -9.98 -12.06
CA HIS A 36 0.10 -10.57 -11.43
C HIS A 36 -0.21 -11.32 -10.12
N GLY A 37 -1.49 -11.52 -9.78
CA GLY A 37 -1.96 -12.34 -8.66
C GLY A 37 -2.09 -11.61 -7.32
N ALA A 38 -1.23 -10.62 -7.05
CA ALA A 38 -1.40 -9.74 -5.87
C ALA A 38 -2.72 -8.95 -5.96
N ALA A 39 -3.29 -8.60 -4.81
CA ALA A 39 -4.42 -7.68 -4.75
C ALA A 39 -3.97 -6.30 -4.30
N LEU A 40 -4.44 -5.23 -4.95
CA LEU A 40 -4.05 -3.86 -4.64
C LEU A 40 -5.25 -2.96 -4.40
N LYS A 41 -5.08 -1.96 -3.53
CA LYS A 41 -5.96 -0.78 -3.45
C LYS A 41 -5.20 0.44 -2.96
N SER A 42 -5.18 1.50 -3.78
CA SER A 42 -4.76 2.83 -3.32
C SER A 42 -5.78 3.38 -2.33
N LEU A 43 -5.28 3.90 -1.21
CA LEU A 43 -6.05 4.52 -0.13
C LEU A 43 -6.00 6.04 -0.21
N TRP A 44 -4.88 6.61 -0.68
CA TRP A 44 -4.72 8.02 -0.99
C TRP A 44 -3.50 8.25 -1.88
N VAL A 45 -3.56 9.27 -2.73
CA VAL A 45 -2.45 9.68 -3.59
C VAL A 45 -2.27 11.20 -3.52
N THR A 46 -1.03 11.66 -3.47
CA THR A 46 -0.67 13.08 -3.64
C THR A 46 0.34 13.20 -4.76
N ASP A 47 0.20 14.22 -5.61
CA ASP A 47 1.07 14.37 -6.79
C ASP A 47 2.37 15.12 -6.47
N SER A 48 2.46 15.74 -5.30
CA SER A 48 3.63 16.49 -4.83
C SER A 48 3.94 16.24 -3.36
N SER A 49 5.17 16.55 -2.98
CA SER A 49 5.64 16.68 -1.60
C SER A 49 6.38 18.02 -1.46
N PRO A 50 5.89 19.00 -0.68
CA PRO A 50 4.68 18.94 0.16
C PRO A 50 3.38 18.72 -0.64
N ALA A 51 2.39 18.10 0.00
CA ALA A 51 1.11 17.80 -0.62
C ALA A 51 0.19 19.03 -0.70
N ASP A 52 -0.54 19.16 -1.81
CA ASP A 52 -1.69 20.07 -1.92
C ASP A 52 -2.93 19.41 -1.32
N LEU A 53 -3.50 20.02 -0.28
CA LEU A 53 -4.70 19.56 0.41
C LEU A 53 -5.94 20.41 0.08
N SER A 54 -5.81 21.38 -0.84
CA SER A 54 -6.89 22.25 -1.27
C SER A 54 -7.71 21.66 -2.41
N THR A 55 -7.16 20.68 -3.13
CA THR A 55 -7.84 20.01 -4.24
C THR A 55 -9.08 19.25 -3.75
N PRO A 56 -10.27 19.52 -4.33
CA PRO A 56 -11.49 18.79 -3.99
C PRO A 56 -11.42 17.34 -4.52
N GLY A 57 -12.23 16.45 -3.92
CA GLY A 57 -12.33 15.05 -4.34
C GLY A 57 -11.62 14.02 -3.44
N ASP A 58 -11.70 12.77 -3.88
CA ASP A 58 -11.09 11.60 -3.25
C ASP A 58 -9.95 11.07 -4.13
N ASN A 59 -8.72 11.14 -3.64
CA ASN A 59 -7.54 10.73 -4.39
C ASN A 59 -7.24 9.23 -4.28
N ALA A 60 -8.10 8.41 -3.66
CA ALA A 60 -7.94 6.94 -3.72
C ALA A 60 -8.16 6.35 -5.12
N GLU A 61 -8.95 7.02 -5.95
CA GLU A 61 -9.24 6.58 -7.32
C GLU A 61 -8.31 7.21 -8.36
N ALA A 62 -7.31 7.99 -7.93
CA ALA A 62 -6.33 8.57 -8.83
C ALA A 62 -5.54 7.46 -9.55
N GLU A 63 -5.46 7.56 -10.88
CA GLU A 63 -4.64 6.67 -11.68
C GLU A 63 -3.17 7.00 -11.42
N VAL A 64 -2.44 6.05 -10.84
CA VAL A 64 -1.05 6.25 -10.46
C VAL A 64 -0.24 4.99 -10.73
N GLY A 65 0.99 5.18 -11.18
CA GLY A 65 1.95 4.09 -11.36
C GLY A 65 2.51 3.57 -10.03
N ILE A 66 3.76 3.14 -10.09
CA ILE A 66 4.52 2.65 -8.94
C ILE A 66 5.18 3.83 -8.17
N ILE A 67 5.42 4.94 -8.85
CA ILE A 67 6.07 6.15 -8.30
C ILE A 67 5.40 7.42 -8.85
N ASN A 68 5.39 8.49 -8.05
CA ASN A 68 5.03 9.85 -8.46
C ASN A 68 5.91 10.89 -7.70
N ASN A 69 5.66 12.19 -7.89
CA ASN A 69 6.42 13.26 -7.21
C ASN A 69 5.90 13.58 -5.79
N GLY A 70 4.91 12.82 -5.30
CA GLY A 70 4.33 13.01 -3.98
C GLY A 70 4.33 11.73 -3.18
N SER A 71 3.15 11.28 -2.78
CA SER A 71 2.98 10.09 -1.96
C SER A 71 1.91 9.18 -2.52
N ILE A 72 2.10 7.88 -2.30
CA ILE A 72 1.15 6.85 -2.65
C ILE A 72 0.96 6.02 -1.39
N PHE A 73 -0.24 6.06 -0.82
CA PHE A 73 -0.62 5.19 0.29
C PHE A 73 -1.55 4.10 -0.23
N ARG A 74 -1.17 2.83 -0.10
CA ARG A 74 -1.91 1.69 -0.64
C ARG A 74 -1.75 0.45 0.24
N ILE A 75 -2.70 -0.47 0.10
CA ILE A 75 -2.55 -1.85 0.58
C ILE A 75 -2.20 -2.78 -0.58
N VAL A 76 -1.41 -3.80 -0.26
CA VAL A 76 -1.07 -4.89 -1.16
C VAL A 76 -1.30 -6.20 -0.39
N ASP A 77 -2.12 -7.09 -0.96
CA ASP A 77 -2.33 -8.41 -0.39
C ASP A 77 -1.63 -9.46 -1.26
N PHE A 78 -0.74 -10.23 -0.66
CA PHE A 78 0.05 -11.25 -1.34
C PHE A 78 -0.62 -12.63 -1.21
N PRO A 79 -0.89 -13.32 -2.33
CA PRO A 79 -1.50 -14.64 -2.28
C PRO A 79 -0.56 -15.68 -1.65
N PRO A 80 -1.11 -16.78 -1.10
CA PRO A 80 -0.32 -17.92 -0.63
C PRO A 80 0.66 -18.41 -1.68
N ARG A 81 1.83 -18.88 -1.23
CA ARG A 81 2.86 -19.50 -2.08
C ARG A 81 3.20 -18.68 -3.32
N SER A 82 3.36 -17.37 -3.14
CA SER A 82 3.67 -16.44 -4.22
C SER A 82 5.03 -15.79 -4.05
N SER A 83 5.60 -15.34 -5.18
CA SER A 83 6.88 -14.65 -5.21
C SER A 83 6.71 -13.30 -5.89
N GLY A 84 7.24 -12.27 -5.25
CA GLY A 84 7.19 -10.91 -5.76
C GLY A 84 8.20 -10.69 -6.87
N HIS A 85 7.93 -9.70 -7.73
CA HIS A 85 8.94 -9.24 -8.67
C HIS A 85 9.99 -8.40 -7.95
N ILE A 86 11.26 -8.77 -8.12
CA ILE A 86 12.38 -7.94 -7.67
C ILE A 86 12.38 -6.66 -8.52
N HIS A 87 12.26 -5.50 -7.87
CA HIS A 87 12.25 -4.20 -8.52
C HIS A 87 12.81 -3.11 -7.61
N ARG A 88 13.02 -1.93 -8.19
CA ARG A 88 13.49 -0.74 -7.49
C ARG A 88 12.65 0.46 -7.89
N THR A 89 12.33 1.28 -6.91
CA THR A 89 11.70 2.59 -7.06
C THR A 89 12.63 3.68 -6.52
N ILE A 90 12.56 4.88 -7.07
CA ILE A 90 13.27 6.06 -6.53
C ILE A 90 12.37 6.71 -5.47
N SER A 91 12.07 5.95 -4.40
CA SER A 91 11.18 6.36 -3.31
C SER A 91 11.75 5.94 -1.95
N ILE A 92 11.15 6.49 -0.90
CA ILE A 92 11.19 5.89 0.43
C ILE A 92 9.82 5.27 0.70
N ASP A 93 9.81 4.02 1.13
CA ASP A 93 8.57 3.30 1.42
C ASP A 93 8.53 2.92 2.90
N TYR A 94 7.39 3.19 3.55
CA TYR A 94 7.10 2.74 4.90
C TYR A 94 6.11 1.58 4.81
N VAL A 95 6.62 0.37 4.92
CA VAL A 95 5.81 -0.85 4.84
C VAL A 95 5.46 -1.29 6.25
N ILE A 96 4.19 -1.56 6.49
CA ILE A 96 3.68 -2.05 7.77
C ILE A 96 2.88 -3.30 7.46
N VAL A 97 3.30 -4.45 7.99
CA VAL A 97 2.57 -5.70 7.79
C VAL A 97 1.37 -5.69 8.71
N GLN A 98 0.17 -5.63 8.13
CA GLN A 98 -1.09 -5.58 8.86
C GLN A 98 -1.61 -6.97 9.19
N LYS A 99 -1.28 -7.98 8.38
CA LYS A 99 -1.73 -9.35 8.61
C LYS A 99 -0.75 -10.38 8.04
N GLY A 100 -0.38 -11.38 8.85
CA GLY A 100 0.40 -12.53 8.38
C GLY A 100 1.91 -12.30 8.40
N THR A 101 2.65 -12.94 7.50
CA THR A 101 4.12 -12.85 7.45
C THR A 101 4.60 -12.95 6.00
N VAL A 102 5.42 -11.99 5.58
CA VAL A 102 6.04 -11.92 4.24
C VAL A 102 7.56 -12.00 4.38
N VAL A 103 8.25 -12.35 3.30
CA VAL A 103 9.71 -12.34 3.24
C VAL A 103 10.16 -11.20 2.34
N LEU A 104 10.90 -10.25 2.92
CA LEU A 104 11.66 -9.25 2.17
C LEU A 104 12.88 -9.93 1.54
N VAL A 105 13.00 -9.83 0.22
CA VAL A 105 14.14 -10.35 -0.55
C VAL A 105 14.91 -9.16 -1.13
N LEU A 106 16.23 -9.11 -0.92
CA LEU A 106 17.11 -8.10 -1.53
C LEU A 106 17.96 -8.71 -2.65
N ASP A 107 18.60 -7.85 -3.45
CA ASP A 107 19.39 -8.24 -4.62
C ASP A 107 20.71 -8.93 -4.29
N ASP A 108 21.24 -8.77 -3.08
CA ASP A 108 22.36 -9.56 -2.55
C ASP A 108 21.95 -11.01 -2.18
N GLY A 109 20.67 -11.35 -2.34
CA GLY A 109 20.11 -12.65 -2.00
C GLY A 109 19.70 -12.80 -0.53
N SER A 110 19.92 -11.77 0.31
CA SER A 110 19.45 -11.79 1.68
C SER A 110 17.92 -11.83 1.75
N LYS A 111 17.42 -12.53 2.77
CA LYS A 111 16.00 -12.75 3.01
C LYS A 111 15.68 -12.50 4.47
N THR A 112 14.68 -11.68 4.73
CA THR A 112 14.24 -11.35 6.09
C THR A 112 12.75 -11.60 6.21
N SER A 113 12.35 -12.38 7.22
CA SER A 113 10.94 -12.58 7.56
C SER A 113 10.41 -11.32 8.27
N VAL A 114 9.26 -10.83 7.82
CA VAL A 114 8.60 -9.61 8.31
C VAL A 114 7.16 -9.99 8.68
N GLY A 115 6.85 -9.98 9.98
CA GLY A 115 5.58 -10.46 10.54
C GLY A 115 4.58 -9.36 10.85
N GLU A 116 3.37 -9.76 11.28
CA GLU A 116 2.29 -8.86 11.67
C GLU A 116 2.75 -7.84 12.73
N GLY A 117 2.59 -6.55 12.43
CA GLY A 117 3.04 -5.44 13.26
C GLY A 117 4.46 -4.94 12.99
N ASP A 118 5.27 -5.70 12.22
CA ASP A 118 6.61 -5.27 11.84
C ASP A 118 6.55 -4.15 10.79
N VAL A 119 7.60 -3.32 10.79
CA VAL A 119 7.76 -2.18 9.89
C VAL A 119 9.07 -2.28 9.14
N VAL A 120 9.04 -1.96 7.84
CA VAL A 120 10.23 -1.82 6.99
C VAL A 120 10.30 -0.40 6.45
N VAL A 121 11.47 0.22 6.59
CA VAL A 121 11.82 1.49 5.94
C VAL A 121 12.66 1.16 4.71
N GLN A 122 12.04 1.14 3.54
CA GLN A 122 12.71 0.82 2.29
C GLN A 122 13.29 2.10 1.67
N GLN A 123 14.61 2.16 1.51
CA GLN A 123 15.31 3.36 1.02
C GLN A 123 15.75 3.21 -0.44
N GLY A 124 14.78 3.00 -1.33
CA GLY A 124 15.01 2.89 -2.77
C GLY A 124 15.98 1.77 -3.15
N THR A 125 15.96 0.66 -2.40
CA THR A 125 16.74 -0.56 -2.65
C THR A 125 16.01 -1.49 -3.59
N MET A 126 16.77 -2.32 -4.32
CA MET A 126 16.21 -3.40 -5.13
C MET A 126 15.62 -4.46 -4.19
N HIS A 127 14.33 -4.77 -4.34
CA HIS A 127 13.63 -5.62 -3.39
C HIS A 127 12.46 -6.39 -4.02
N GLY A 128 12.08 -7.47 -3.36
CA GLY A 128 10.92 -8.29 -3.66
C GLY A 128 10.23 -8.75 -2.37
N TRP A 129 8.98 -9.19 -2.50
CA TRP A 129 8.15 -9.63 -1.38
C TRP A 129 7.60 -11.02 -1.70
N ASP A 130 8.12 -12.04 -1.01
CA ASP A 130 7.66 -13.42 -1.16
C ASP A 130 6.69 -13.78 -0.04
N ASN A 131 5.54 -14.37 -0.40
CA ASN A 131 4.68 -15.02 0.57
C ASN A 131 4.89 -16.54 0.50
N LEU A 132 5.69 -17.05 1.43
CA LEU A 132 6.01 -18.48 1.52
C LEU A 132 4.96 -19.27 2.30
N THR A 133 3.93 -18.61 2.84
CA THR A 133 2.91 -19.24 3.69
C THR A 133 1.73 -19.77 2.87
N ASP A 134 0.84 -20.50 3.54
CA ASP A 134 -0.43 -20.99 2.97
C ASP A 134 -1.59 -19.98 3.13
N GLU A 135 -1.33 -18.83 3.74
CA GLU A 135 -2.33 -17.80 4.04
C GLU A 135 -2.05 -16.51 3.25
N TRP A 136 -3.08 -15.69 3.05
CA TRP A 136 -2.91 -14.36 2.49
C TRP A 136 -2.23 -13.42 3.50
N VAL A 137 -1.40 -12.54 2.99
CA VAL A 137 -0.64 -11.56 3.80
C VAL A 137 -0.96 -10.16 3.30
N ARG A 138 -1.11 -9.20 4.23
CA ARG A 138 -1.30 -7.78 3.93
C ARG A 138 -0.23 -6.95 4.61
#